data_AF-X0GZ27-F1
#
_entry.id   AF-X0GZ27-F1
#
_cell.length_a   1.000
_cell.length_b   1.000
_cell.length_c   1.000
_cell.angle_alpha   90.00
_cell.angle_beta   90.00
_cell.angle_gamma   90.00
#
_symmetry.space_group_name_H-M   'P 1'
#
loop_
_entity.id
_entity.type
_entity.pdbx_description
1 polymer ?
#
loop_
_entity_poly.entity_id
_entity_poly.type
_entity_poly.pdbx_seq_one_letter_code
_entity_poly.pdbx_strand_id
1 'polypeptide(L)' 'MYDAMNVPHIPGVHSVTIPRRQVGIERLPTRLKSNEARQSMNCNSCRKRKIKCNRLQPSCEACEVFQCPCIY' A
#
# COMPACT_ATOMS: atom_id res chain seq x y z
N MET A 1 -20.88 -35.07 22.74
CA MET A 1 -21.28 -35.88 21.57
C MET A 1 -21.71 -34.94 20.46
N TYR A 2 -21.36 -35.27 19.20
CA TYR A 2 -21.27 -34.46 17.95
C TYR A 2 -19.98 -33.62 17.89
N ASP A 3 -18.88 -33.91 17.18
CA ASP A 3 -18.50 -34.68 15.98
C ASP A 3 -18.86 -34.06 14.62
N ALA A 4 -17.84 -33.61 13.87
CA ALA A 4 -17.70 -33.74 12.41
C ALA A 4 -16.48 -32.94 11.88
N MET A 5 -15.32 -33.59 11.88
CA MET A 5 -14.19 -33.26 10.99
C MET A 5 -14.57 -33.68 9.55
N ASN A 6 -14.91 -32.74 8.65
CA ASN A 6 -14.88 -33.04 7.21
C ASN A 6 -14.84 -31.77 6.35
N VAL A 7 -13.65 -31.31 5.97
CA VAL A 7 -13.47 -30.43 4.80
C VAL A 7 -12.73 -31.27 3.75
N PRO A 8 -13.32 -31.49 2.57
CA PRO A 8 -12.68 -32.31 1.54
C PRO A 8 -11.34 -31.68 1.11
N HIS A 9 -10.26 -32.45 1.26
CA HIS A 9 -8.97 -32.15 0.66
C HIS A 9 -9.12 -32.27 -0.87
N ILE A 10 -9.03 -31.15 -1.57
CA ILE A 10 -9.06 -31.10 -3.04
C ILE A 10 -7.64 -31.46 -3.53
N PRO A 11 -7.39 -32.65 -4.12
CA PRO A 11 -6.08 -32.97 -4.65
C PRO A 11 -6.05 -32.49 -6.11
N GLY A 12 -5.24 -31.48 -6.43
CA GLY A 12 -5.12 -31.09 -7.84
C GLY A 12 -4.40 -29.81 -8.20
N VAL A 13 -3.96 -28.98 -7.26
CA VAL A 13 -3.13 -27.81 -7.60
C VAL A 13 -1.66 -28.19 -7.51
N HIS A 14 -1.13 -28.73 -8.60
CA HIS A 14 0.32 -28.88 -8.75
C HIS A 14 0.90 -27.47 -8.84
N SER A 15 1.51 -26.99 -7.75
CA SER A 15 2.26 -25.74 -7.75
C SER A 15 3.43 -25.89 -8.73
N VAL A 16 3.32 -25.27 -9.89
CA VAL A 16 4.45 -25.14 -10.81
C VAL A 16 5.46 -24.23 -10.11
N THR A 17 6.49 -24.84 -9.50
CA THR A 17 7.60 -24.12 -8.87
C THR A 17 8.41 -23.44 -9.97
N ILE A 18 8.03 -22.22 -10.30
CA ILE A 18 8.85 -21.36 -11.17
C ILE A 18 10.13 -21.06 -10.37
N PRO A 19 11.34 -21.42 -10.87
CA PRO A 19 12.58 -21.08 -10.18
C PRO A 19 12.71 -19.56 -10.16
N ARG A 20 12.39 -18.96 -9.01
CA ARG A 20 12.55 -17.53 -8.76
C ARG A 20 14.05 -17.24 -8.78
N ARG A 21 14.55 -16.63 -9.86
CA ARG A 21 15.91 -16.06 -9.89
C ARG A 21 16.02 -15.10 -8.69
N GLN A 22 16.82 -15.47 -7.69
CA GLN A 22 17.18 -14.60 -6.57
C GLN A 22 18.10 -13.51 -7.11
N VAL A 23 17.52 -12.48 -7.72
CA VAL A 23 18.25 -11.26 -8.04
C VAL A 23 18.49 -10.55 -6.72
N GLY A 24 19.74 -10.55 -6.26
CA GLY A 24 20.14 -9.89 -5.01
C GLY A 24 19.73 -8.42 -5.05
N ILE A 25 19.09 -7.96 -3.98
CA ILE A 25 18.60 -6.58 -3.81
C ILE A 25 19.74 -5.55 -3.75
N GLU A 26 20.99 -6.01 -3.71
CA GLU A 26 22.20 -5.20 -3.52
C GLU A 26 22.43 -4.14 -4.60
N ARG A 27 21.71 -4.16 -5.72
CA ARG A 27 21.92 -3.23 -6.84
C ARG A 27 20.66 -2.61 -7.42
N LEU A 28 19.61 -2.43 -6.62
CA LEU A 28 18.59 -1.44 -7.03
C LEU A 28 19.21 -0.05 -6.84
N PRO A 29 19.32 0.79 -7.89
CA PRO A 29 19.74 2.17 -7.73
C PRO A 29 18.84 2.81 -6.67
N THR A 30 19.45 3.40 -5.66
CA THR A 30 18.74 4.13 -4.60
C THR A 30 17.91 5.18 -5.31
N ARG A 31 16.60 4.90 -5.45
CA ARG A 31 15.67 5.79 -6.15
C ARG A 31 15.87 7.16 -5.52
N LEU A 32 16.30 8.14 -6.31
CA LEU A 32 16.52 9.52 -5.88
C LEU A 32 15.33 9.91 -5.01
N LYS A 33 15.56 10.01 -3.70
CA LYS A 33 14.55 10.44 -2.75
C LYS A 33 14.28 11.89 -3.13
N SER A 34 13.20 12.13 -3.88
CA SER A 34 12.66 13.48 -4.05
C SER A 34 12.45 14.00 -2.64
N ASN A 35 13.29 14.96 -2.25
CA ASN A 35 13.46 15.44 -0.87
C ASN A 35 12.32 16.39 -0.48
N GLU A 36 11.17 16.30 -1.14
CA GLU A 36 9.94 16.87 -0.62
C GLU A 36 9.57 16.08 0.62
N ALA A 37 9.30 16.79 1.72
CA ALA A 37 8.83 16.22 2.98
C ALA A 37 7.43 15.62 2.81
N ARG A 38 7.35 14.47 2.13
CA ARG A 38 6.10 13.76 1.87
C ARG A 38 5.74 12.94 3.08
N GLN A 39 4.49 13.10 3.50
CA GLN A 39 3.95 12.32 4.60
C GLN A 39 3.78 10.86 4.16
N SER A 40 4.03 9.93 5.08
CA SER A 40 3.84 8.49 4.82
C SER A 40 2.34 8.15 4.70
N MET A 41 1.50 8.88 5.44
CA MET A 41 0.06 8.69 5.51
C MET A 41 -0.69 9.77 4.71
N ASN A 42 -1.89 9.42 4.24
CA ASN A 42 -2.84 10.40 3.70
C ASN A 42 -3.39 11.29 4.83
N CYS A 43 -3.67 12.56 4.55
CA CYS A 43 -4.25 13.46 5.54
C CYS A 43 -5.68 13.05 5.93
N ASN A 44 -6.12 13.43 7.13
CA ASN A 44 -7.43 13.10 7.69
C ASN A 44 -8.59 13.57 6.81
N SER A 45 -8.47 14.75 6.19
CA SER A 45 -9.47 15.28 5.26
C SER A 45 -9.64 14.39 4.02
N CYS A 46 -8.54 13.92 3.44
CA CYS A 46 -8.58 12.98 2.31
C CYS A 46 -9.08 11.59 2.74
N ARG A 47 -8.70 11.08 3.92
CA ARG A 47 -9.25 9.82 4.47
C ARG A 47 -10.76 9.89 4.64
N LYS A 48 -11.26 10.98 5.23
CA LYS A 48 -12.67 11.19 5.52
C LYS A 48 -13.50 11.31 4.24
N ARG A 49 -13.01 12.06 3.25
CA ARG A 49 -13.68 12.27 1.96
C ARG A 49 -13.43 11.16 0.93
N LYS A 50 -12.58 10.17 1.25
CA LYS A 50 -12.20 9.05 0.37
C LYS A 50 -11.63 9.51 -0.98
N ILE A 51 -10.80 10.55 -0.96
CA ILE A 51 -10.13 11.12 -2.14
C ILE A 51 -8.61 10.89 -2.10
N LYS A 52 -7.96 11.00 -3.27
CA LYS A 52 -6.51 10.83 -3.41
C LYS A 52 -5.76 11.97 -2.72
N CYS A 53 -4.79 11.62 -1.87
CA CYS A 53 -3.89 12.56 -1.20
C CYS A 53 -2.50 12.51 -1.87
N ASN A 54 -1.97 13.67 -2.28
CA ASN A 54 -0.61 13.80 -2.83
C ASN A 54 0.47 13.88 -1.73
N ARG A 55 0.08 14.07 -0.47
CA ARG A 55 0.93 14.03 0.74
C ARG A 55 2.01 15.13 0.79
N LEU A 56 1.76 16.27 0.13
CA LEU A 56 2.62 17.45 0.17
C LEU A 56 2.44 18.27 1.46
N GLN A 57 3.53 18.81 2.00
CA GLN A 57 3.47 19.82 3.06
C GLN A 57 3.55 21.23 2.46
N PRO A 58 2.90 22.25 3.07
CA PRO A 58 2.10 22.19 4.30
C PRO A 58 0.67 21.65 4.09
N SER A 59 0.18 21.65 2.86
CA SER A 59 -1.17 21.19 2.50
C SER A 59 -1.16 20.32 1.24
N CYS A 60 -2.08 19.37 1.17
CA CYS A 60 -2.29 18.52 0.00
C CYS A 60 -3.02 19.30 -1.12
N GLU A 61 -2.77 19.01 -2.40
CA GLU A 61 -3.41 19.74 -3.53
C GLU A 61 -4.94 19.66 -3.45
N ALA A 62 -5.47 18.47 -3.15
CA ALA A 62 -6.91 18.32 -2.98
C ALA A 62 -7.43 19.20 -1.84
N CYS A 63 -6.70 19.29 -0.74
CA CYS A 63 -7.08 20.06 0.44
C CYS A 63 -7.10 21.57 0.15
N GLU A 64 -6.17 22.04 -0.68
CA GLU A 64 -6.09 23.41 -1.18
C GLU A 64 -7.27 23.74 -2.12
N VAL A 65 -7.54 22.87 -3.10
CA VAL A 65 -8.68 23.03 -4.02
C VAL A 65 -10.02 23.03 -3.28
N PHE A 66 -10.19 22.13 -2.30
CA PHE A 66 -11.39 22.06 -1.49
C PHE A 66 -11.42 23.07 -0.34
N GLN A 67 -10.40 23.94 -0.22
CA GLN A 67 -10.27 24.97 0.81
C GLN A 67 -10.59 24.44 2.22
N CYS A 68 -9.99 23.32 2.59
CA CYS A 68 -10.24 22.64 3.85
C CYS A 68 -8.95 22.42 4.63
N PRO A 69 -9.01 22.30 5.97
CA PRO A 69 -7.81 22.08 6.78
C PRO A 69 -7.11 20.77 6.38
N CYS A 70 -5.83 20.85 6.03
CA CYS A 70 -5.00 19.70 5.72
C CYS A 70 -4.30 19.19 6.98
N ILE A 71 -5.01 18.38 7.77
CA ILE A 71 -4.45 17.77 8.98
C ILE A 71 -3.91 16.39 8.63
N TYR A 72 -2.60 16.20 8.73
CA TYR A 72 -1.94 14.92 8.52
C TYR A 72 -2.14 13.95 9.69
#